data_AF-T1GRH3-F1
#
_entry.id   AF-T1GRH3-F1
#
_cell.length_a   1.000
_cell.length_b   1.000
_cell.length_c   1.000
_cell.angle_alpha   90.00
_cell.angle_beta   90.00
_cell.angle_gamma   90.00
#
_symmetry.space_group_name_H-M   'P 1'
#
loop_
_entity.id
_entity.type
_entity.pdbx_description
1 polymer ?
#
loop_
_entity_poly.entity_id
_entity_poly.type
_entity_poly.pdbx_seq_one_letter_code
_entity_poly.pdbx_strand_id
1 'polypeptide(L)'
;MYTFTPCDRKKCFPVENRYIDGHLQDFTALGSYFSSWSMETEFLEAISDFHLLIYLYKMEMLPMKTQMQSLLEAVRTKNKDQAYEFKKNETWTLLESLVGNEVGMSEGAGPSRKNGATGRGSSISSENLSNSGDNDGAAGSGAGGSVSWTCDHCTFINGSVLSSCEMCGLPR
;
A
#
# COMPACT_ATOMS: atom_id res chain seq x y z
N MET A 1 -4.60 -25.77 11.86
CA MET A 1 -3.35 -24.96 11.92
C MET A 1 -3.28 -24.19 10.61
N TYR A 2 -3.30 -22.86 10.64
CA TYR A 2 -3.33 -22.06 9.40
C TYR A 2 -1.94 -21.97 8.75
N THR A 3 -1.89 -21.97 7.42
CA THR A 3 -0.66 -21.85 6.61
C THR A 3 -0.22 -20.40 6.48
N PHE A 4 -1.18 -19.47 6.39
CA PHE A 4 -0.93 -18.04 6.26
C PHE A 4 -1.14 -17.30 7.58
N THR A 5 -0.40 -16.22 7.77
CA THR A 5 -0.50 -15.38 8.96
C THR A 5 -1.83 -14.61 8.95
N PRO A 6 -2.66 -14.71 10.01
CA PRO A 6 -3.90 -13.95 10.06
C PRO A 6 -3.62 -12.45 10.25
N CYS A 7 -4.46 -11.61 9.63
CA CYS A 7 -4.35 -10.15 9.63
C CYS A 7 -4.68 -9.48 10.98
N ASP A 8 -4.97 -10.26 12.03
CA ASP A 8 -5.43 -9.79 13.32
C ASP A 8 -4.29 -9.27 14.22
N ARG A 9 -3.05 -9.70 13.97
CA ARG A 9 -1.88 -9.32 14.78
C ARG A 9 -1.06 -8.16 14.22
N LYS A 10 -1.05 -7.97 12.89
CA LYS A 10 -0.21 -6.99 12.17
C LYS A 10 -0.86 -6.54 10.85
N LYS A 11 -0.37 -5.45 10.26
CA LYS A 11 -0.86 -4.92 8.99
C LYS A 11 -0.64 -5.95 7.87
N CYS A 12 -1.70 -6.34 7.19
CA CYS A 12 -1.64 -7.25 6.04
C CYS A 12 -1.15 -6.56 4.77
N PHE A 13 -0.60 -7.36 3.86
CA PHE A 13 -0.23 -6.86 2.54
C PHE A 13 -1.50 -6.50 1.75
N PRO A 14 -1.53 -5.39 0.98
CA PRO A 14 -2.73 -5.00 0.24
C PRO A 14 -3.21 -6.11 -0.70
N VAL A 15 -4.53 -6.33 -0.74
CA VAL A 15 -5.15 -7.33 -1.63
C VAL A 15 -5.10 -6.86 -3.09
N GLU A 16 -4.85 -7.79 -4.02
CA GLU A 16 -4.79 -7.48 -5.45
C GLU A 16 -6.12 -6.94 -6.02
N ASN A 17 -6.03 -6.23 -7.14
CA ASN A 17 -7.18 -5.69 -7.89
C ASN A 17 -8.07 -4.71 -7.12
N ARG A 18 -7.59 -4.13 -6.02
CA ARG A 18 -8.30 -3.12 -5.22
C ARG A 18 -7.70 -1.71 -5.33
N TYR A 19 -7.21 -1.36 -6.53
CA TYR A 19 -6.57 -0.06 -6.78
C TYR A 19 -7.50 1.13 -6.53
N ILE A 20 -8.81 0.97 -6.80
CA ILE A 20 -9.84 2.00 -6.55
C ILE A 20 -10.01 2.26 -5.04
N ASP A 21 -9.78 1.24 -4.21
CA ASP A 21 -9.88 1.30 -2.74
C ASP A 21 -8.56 1.73 -2.08
N GLY A 22 -7.55 2.12 -2.87
CA GLY A 22 -6.24 2.53 -2.37
C GLY A 22 -5.31 1.36 -1.99
N HIS A 23 -5.68 0.12 -2.30
CA HIS A 23 -4.84 -1.06 -2.07
C HIS A 23 -3.86 -1.25 -3.24
N LEU A 24 -2.91 -0.31 -3.36
CA LEU A 24 -1.82 -0.39 -4.33
C LEU A 24 -0.78 -1.42 -3.86
N GLN A 25 -0.45 -2.37 -4.73
CA GLN A 25 0.65 -3.30 -4.52
C GLN A 25 1.88 -2.77 -5.27
N ASP A 26 2.67 -1.94 -4.60
CA ASP A 26 3.91 -1.34 -5.11
C ASP A 26 5.06 -1.45 -4.08
N PHE A 27 6.23 -0.88 -4.39
CA PHE A 27 7.38 -0.89 -3.47
C PHE A 27 7.16 -0.06 -2.21
N THR A 28 6.30 0.97 -2.27
CA THR A 28 5.94 1.76 -1.08
C THR A 28 5.09 0.94 -0.11
N ALA A 29 4.12 0.20 -0.64
CA ALA A 29 3.32 -0.74 0.13
C ALA A 29 4.17 -1.89 0.69
N LEU A 30 5.11 -2.42 -0.10
CA LEU A 30 6.04 -3.45 0.35
C LEU A 30 6.97 -2.97 1.47
N GLY A 31 7.55 -1.77 1.33
CA GLY A 31 8.36 -1.17 2.39
C GLY A 31 7.57 -0.89 3.66
N SER A 32 6.36 -0.35 3.51
CA SER A 32 5.44 -0.14 4.64
C SER A 32 4.98 -1.44 5.30
N TYR A 33 4.89 -2.51 4.52
CA TYR A 33 4.58 -3.83 5.05
C TYR A 33 5.76 -4.37 5.84
N PHE A 34 6.96 -4.44 5.26
CA PHE A 34 8.17 -4.94 5.94
C PHE A 34 8.54 -4.15 7.18
N SER A 35 8.31 -2.84 7.23
CA SER A 35 8.56 -2.04 8.44
C SER A 35 7.68 -2.41 9.62
N SER A 36 6.55 -3.09 9.39
CA SER A 36 5.69 -3.62 10.46
C SER A 36 6.17 -4.96 11.04
N TRP A 37 7.24 -5.55 10.47
CA TRP A 37 7.80 -6.83 10.88
C TRP A 37 9.26 -6.69 11.31
N SER A 38 9.66 -7.49 12.30
CA SER A 38 11.08 -7.68 12.60
C SER A 38 11.66 -8.68 11.60
N MET A 39 12.14 -8.22 10.44
CA MET A 39 12.63 -9.08 9.35
C MET A 39 13.81 -10.00 9.73
N GLU A 40 14.40 -9.82 10.92
CA GLU A 40 15.43 -10.72 11.46
C GLU A 40 14.89 -11.89 12.27
N THR A 41 13.71 -11.77 12.88
CA THR A 41 13.15 -12.80 13.78
C THR A 41 11.81 -13.35 13.31
N GLU A 42 11.10 -12.59 12.48
CA GLU A 42 9.72 -12.85 12.05
C GLU A 42 9.61 -12.96 10.51
N PHE A 43 10.72 -13.28 9.82
CA PHE A 43 10.75 -13.33 8.36
C PHE A 43 9.76 -14.35 7.80
N LEU A 44 9.73 -15.57 8.37
CA LEU A 44 8.83 -16.62 7.92
C LEU A 44 7.37 -16.21 8.09
N GLU A 45 7.04 -15.56 9.20
CA GLU A 45 5.69 -15.09 9.51
C GLU A 45 5.26 -13.97 8.55
N ALA A 46 6.17 -13.03 8.23
CA ALA A 46 5.94 -11.96 7.27
C ALA A 46 5.76 -12.48 5.84
N ILE A 47 6.58 -13.45 5.42
CA ILE A 47 6.51 -13.99 4.05
C ILE A 47 5.38 -15.00 3.86
N SER A 48 4.82 -15.53 4.96
CA SER A 48 3.64 -16.39 4.96
C SER A 48 2.33 -15.59 4.81
N ASP A 49 2.33 -14.60 3.92
CA ASP A 49 1.17 -13.80 3.52
C ASP A 49 0.83 -14.14 2.06
N PHE A 50 -0.41 -14.57 1.83
CA PHE A 50 -0.85 -15.02 0.50
C PHE A 50 -0.76 -13.91 -0.55
N HIS A 51 -1.20 -12.69 -0.21
CA HIS A 51 -1.21 -11.57 -1.15
C HIS A 51 0.21 -11.10 -1.47
N LEU A 52 1.09 -11.13 -0.47
CA LEU A 52 2.52 -10.89 -0.68
C LEU A 52 3.13 -11.93 -1.63
N LEU A 53 2.88 -13.22 -1.41
CA LEU A 53 3.42 -14.28 -2.28
C LEU A 53 2.91 -14.16 -3.73
N ILE A 54 1.64 -13.80 -3.93
CA ILE A 54 1.08 -13.53 -5.26
C ILE A 54 1.74 -12.31 -5.90
N TYR A 55 1.94 -11.23 -5.14
CA TYR A 55 2.65 -10.04 -5.62
C TYR A 55 4.09 -10.36 -6.04
N LEU A 56 4.86 -11.08 -5.21
CA LEU A 56 6.22 -11.48 -5.53
C LEU A 56 6.28 -12.42 -6.75
N TYR A 57 5.29 -13.31 -6.93
CA TYR A 57 5.23 -14.20 -8.08
C TYR A 57 4.91 -13.47 -9.38
N LYS A 58 4.06 -12.44 -9.32
CA LYS A 58 3.67 -11.60 -10.46
C LYS A 58 4.64 -10.46 -10.75
N MET A 59 5.61 -10.21 -9.88
CA MET A 59 6.60 -9.16 -10.05
C MET A 59 7.50 -9.43 -11.26
N GLU A 60 7.49 -8.51 -12.23
CA GLU A 60 8.31 -8.62 -13.45
C GLU A 60 9.64 -7.87 -13.36
N MET A 61 9.78 -6.95 -12.39
CA MET A 61 10.99 -6.15 -12.20
C MET A 61 12.20 -6.99 -11.79
N LEU A 62 11.97 -8.10 -11.08
CA LEU A 62 12.99 -9.02 -10.58
C LEU A 62 12.60 -10.46 -10.91
N PRO A 63 13.57 -11.37 -11.15
CA PRO A 63 13.30 -12.78 -11.50
C PRO A 63 12.80 -13.62 -10.31
N MET A 64 11.96 -13.06 -9.43
CA MET A 64 11.40 -13.68 -8.22
C MET A 64 10.73 -15.03 -8.51
N LYS A 65 10.03 -15.14 -9.65
CA LYS A 65 9.36 -16.37 -10.08
C LYS A 65 10.29 -17.58 -10.14
N THR A 66 11.55 -17.40 -10.54
CA THR A 66 12.51 -18.50 -10.68
C THR A 66 12.96 -19.05 -9.33
N GLN A 67 12.96 -18.20 -8.30
CA GLN A 67 13.37 -18.53 -6.94
C GLN A 67 12.16 -18.90 -6.04
N MET A 68 10.94 -18.72 -6.53
CA MET A 68 9.72 -18.87 -5.73
C MET A 68 9.53 -20.29 -5.17
N GLN A 69 10.03 -21.32 -5.85
CA GLN A 69 9.86 -22.71 -5.41
C GLN A 69 10.47 -22.97 -4.03
N SER A 70 11.69 -22.47 -3.77
CA SER A 70 12.36 -22.67 -2.47
C SER A 70 11.66 -21.90 -1.35
N LEU A 71 11.15 -20.69 -1.65
CA LEU A 71 10.39 -19.89 -0.69
C LEU A 71 9.05 -20.55 -0.33
N LEU A 72 8.28 -20.99 -1.33
CA LEU A 72 7.00 -21.65 -1.10
C LEU A 72 7.16 -22.95 -0.32
N GLU A 73 8.24 -23.68 -0.55
CA GLU A 73 8.55 -24.88 0.23
C GLU A 73 8.82 -24.56 1.71
N ALA A 74 9.57 -23.48 1.99
CA ALA A 74 9.82 -23.02 3.35
C ALA A 74 8.52 -22.61 4.05
N VAL A 75 7.63 -21.88 3.36
CA VAL A 75 6.30 -21.50 3.87
C VAL A 75 5.43 -22.73 4.13
N ARG A 76 5.37 -23.67 3.16
CA ARG A 76 4.56 -24.89 3.24
C ARG A 76 4.97 -25.79 4.40
N THR A 77 6.28 -25.96 4.61
CA THR A 77 6.85 -26.81 5.67
C THR A 77 7.04 -26.07 7.00
N LYS A 78 6.81 -24.75 7.02
CA LYS A 78 7.07 -23.86 8.17
C LYS A 78 8.54 -23.92 8.62
N ASN A 79 9.45 -24.08 7.67
CA ASN A 79 10.87 -24.20 7.94
C ASN A 79 11.53 -22.82 7.96
N LYS A 80 11.84 -22.32 9.16
CA LYS A 80 12.50 -21.03 9.35
C LYS A 80 13.87 -20.99 8.68
N ASP A 81 14.67 -22.04 8.85
CA ASP A 81 16.04 -22.08 8.31
C ASP A 81 16.05 -21.95 6.78
N GLN A 82 15.14 -22.65 6.09
CA GLN A 82 15.00 -22.52 4.63
C GLN A 82 14.54 -21.12 4.20
N ALA A 83 13.67 -20.47 4.98
CA ALA A 83 13.26 -19.10 4.70
C ALA A 83 14.43 -18.12 4.88
N TYR A 84 15.22 -18.23 5.95
CA TYR A 84 16.39 -17.39 6.14
C TYR A 84 17.51 -17.66 5.13
N GLU A 85 17.61 -18.89 4.63
CA GLU A 85 18.52 -19.18 3.53
C GLU A 85 18.06 -18.50 2.24
N PHE A 86 16.75 -18.53 1.94
CA PHE A 86 16.18 -17.80 0.81
C PHE A 86 16.44 -16.28 0.90
N LYS A 87 16.37 -15.70 2.10
CA LYS A 87 16.64 -14.27 2.34
C LYS A 87 18.05 -13.85 1.88
N LYS A 88 19.02 -14.77 1.81
CA LYS A 88 20.40 -14.49 1.36
C LYS A 88 20.56 -14.46 -0.16
N ASN A 89 19.56 -14.91 -0.91
CA ASN A 89 19.62 -14.97 -2.37
C ASN A 89 19.78 -13.56 -2.96
N GLU A 90 20.59 -13.43 -4.02
CA GLU A 90 20.87 -12.14 -4.67
C GLU A 90 19.60 -11.42 -5.13
N THR A 91 18.61 -12.17 -5.63
CA THR A 91 17.32 -11.60 -6.06
C THR A 91 16.55 -10.96 -4.89
N TRP A 92 16.61 -11.56 -3.70
CA TRP A 92 15.97 -11.00 -2.51
C TRP A 92 16.73 -9.79 -1.98
N THR A 93 18.06 -9.85 -1.90
CA THR A 93 18.90 -8.71 -1.51
C THR A 93 18.68 -7.50 -2.43
N LEU A 94 18.51 -7.73 -3.73
CA LEU A 94 18.18 -6.68 -4.68
C LEU A 94 16.78 -6.10 -4.44
N LEU A 95 15.79 -6.94 -4.12
CA LEU A 95 14.45 -6.48 -3.72
C LEU A 95 14.50 -5.58 -2.49
N GLU A 96 15.22 -5.99 -1.44
CA GLU A 96 15.40 -5.19 -0.22
C GLU A 96 16.08 -3.84 -0.51
N SER A 97 17.09 -3.83 -1.39
CA SER A 97 17.78 -2.61 -1.83
C SER A 97 16.84 -1.66 -2.58
N LEU A 98 16.03 -2.17 -3.51
CA LEU A 98 15.04 -1.36 -4.24
C LEU A 98 14.01 -0.76 -3.28
N VAL A 99 13.43 -1.58 -2.40
CA VAL A 99 12.47 -1.13 -1.39
C VAL A 99 13.07 -0.07 -0.47
N GLY A 100 14.31 -0.27 0.00
CA GLY A 100 15.02 0.70 0.83
C GLY A 100 15.25 2.04 0.13
N ASN A 101 15.58 2.01 -1.16
CA ASN A 101 15.76 3.22 -1.96
C ASN A 101 14.44 3.97 -2.18
N GLU A 102 13.33 3.27 -2.45
CA GLU A 102 12.02 3.90 -2.69
C GLU A 102 11.47 4.57 -1.42
N VAL A 103 11.61 3.91 -0.26
CA VAL A 103 11.16 4.47 1.03
C VAL A 103 12.02 5.65 1.48
N GLY A 104 13.32 5.64 1.17
CA GLY A 104 14.25 6.72 1.51
C GLY A 104 14.09 8.00 0.69
N MET A 105 13.40 7.97 -0.45
CA MET A 105 13.18 9.15 -1.30
C MET A 105 11.89 9.92 -0.97
N SER A 106 11.08 9.45 -0.02
CA SER A 106 9.80 10.08 0.33
C SER A 106 9.87 11.10 1.49
N GLU A 107 11.06 11.45 2.01
CA GLU A 107 11.23 12.53 2.99
C GLU A 107 12.14 13.67 2.46
N GLY A 108 11.48 14.72 1.96
CA GLY A 108 11.90 16.13 1.87
C GLY A 108 13.38 16.52 1.76
N ALA A 109 13.82 16.86 0.54
CA ALA A 109 14.95 17.77 0.32
C ALA A 109 14.65 18.75 -0.83
N GLY A 110 13.89 19.81 -0.53
CA GLY A 110 13.80 20.98 -1.39
C GLY A 110 15.13 21.76 -1.32
N PRO A 111 15.83 22.02 -2.43
CA PRO A 111 17.07 22.79 -2.39
C PRO A 111 16.76 24.27 -2.14
N SER A 112 17.17 24.72 -0.96
CA SER A 112 17.25 26.12 -0.55
C SER A 112 18.16 26.89 -1.51
N ARG A 113 17.58 27.61 -2.47
CA ARG A 113 18.32 28.59 -3.28
C ARG A 113 18.37 29.92 -2.54
N LYS A 114 19.52 30.20 -1.92
CA LYS A 114 19.95 31.56 -1.64
C LYS A 114 20.32 32.20 -2.97
N ASN A 115 19.80 33.40 -3.25
CA ASN A 115 20.49 34.46 -4.00
C ASN A 115 19.72 35.76 -3.82
N GLY A 116 20.39 36.77 -3.26
CA GLY A 116 19.89 38.13 -3.18
C GLY A 116 20.24 38.95 -4.41
N ALA A 117 19.46 40.00 -4.67
CA ALA A 117 19.93 41.36 -4.98
C ALA A 117 18.75 42.31 -5.30
N THR A 118 18.71 43.41 -4.55
CA THR A 118 18.41 44.80 -4.99
C THR A 118 17.05 45.16 -5.63
N GLY A 119 16.34 46.12 -5.02
CA GLY A 119 15.50 47.06 -5.78
C GLY A 119 14.25 47.61 -5.08
N ARG A 120 14.40 48.78 -4.42
CA ARG A 120 13.50 49.97 -4.46
C ARG A 120 11.97 49.78 -4.63
N GLY A 121 11.20 50.38 -3.72
CA GLY A 121 10.00 51.15 -4.09
C GLY A 121 8.76 51.02 -3.20
N SER A 122 8.45 52.13 -2.50
CA SER A 122 7.17 52.61 -1.96
C SER A 122 6.04 51.64 -1.58
N SER A 123 5.76 51.65 -0.28
CA SER A 123 4.43 51.46 0.32
C SER A 123 3.49 52.62 -0.05
N ILE A 124 2.37 52.29 -0.70
CA ILE A 124 1.13 53.05 -0.66
C ILE A 124 0.01 52.14 -0.15
N SER A 125 -0.89 52.79 0.57
CA SER A 125 -1.89 52.32 1.51
C SER A 125 -3.21 51.86 0.88
N SER A 126 -3.90 50.97 1.61
CA SER A 126 -5.37 50.78 1.66
C SER A 126 -6.00 50.26 0.35
N GLU A 127 -7.08 49.48 0.29
CA GLU A 127 -8.34 49.51 1.05
C GLU A 127 -8.99 48.11 1.04
N ASN A 128 -9.85 47.87 2.05
CA ASN A 128 -10.83 46.79 2.09
C ASN A 128 -11.68 46.74 0.82
N LEU A 129 -12.15 45.56 0.41
CA LEU A 129 -13.54 45.38 -0.03
C LEU A 129 -13.93 43.89 0.07
N SER A 130 -14.76 43.62 1.07
CA SER A 130 -15.62 42.45 1.18
C SER A 130 -16.56 42.36 -0.01
N ASN A 131 -16.67 41.19 -0.64
CA ASN A 131 -17.79 40.90 -1.53
C ASN A 131 -18.37 39.52 -1.26
N SER A 132 -19.55 39.53 -0.64
CA SER A 132 -20.53 38.47 -0.67
C SER A 132 -20.96 38.22 -2.11
N GLY A 133 -21.00 36.95 -2.51
CA GLY A 133 -21.54 36.52 -3.80
C GLY A 133 -22.61 35.47 -3.56
N ASP A 134 -23.86 35.91 -3.68
CA ASP A 134 -25.07 35.09 -3.78
C ASP A 134 -24.94 34.03 -4.88
N ASN A 135 -25.29 32.78 -4.54
CA ASN A 135 -25.52 31.73 -5.52
C ASN A 135 -26.93 31.14 -5.29
N ASP A 136 -27.90 31.75 -5.95
CA ASP A 136 -29.17 31.10 -6.30
C ASP A 136 -28.88 30.02 -7.36
N GLY A 137 -29.18 28.76 -7.04
CA GLY A 137 -28.88 27.61 -7.87
C GLY A 137 -29.74 26.41 -7.52
N ALA A 138 -30.84 26.30 -8.27
CA ALA A 138 -31.86 25.27 -8.30
C ALA A 138 -31.47 23.82 -7.96
N ALA A 139 -32.44 23.17 -7.30
CA ALA A 139 -32.67 21.75 -7.12
C ALA A 139 -32.02 20.81 -8.17
N GLY A 140 -31.13 19.96 -7.69
CA GLY A 140 -30.67 18.75 -8.36
C GLY A 140 -30.49 17.66 -7.31
N SER A 141 -31.28 16.61 -7.42
CA SER A 141 -31.45 15.49 -6.49
C SER A 141 -30.14 14.98 -5.87
N GLY A 142 -30.16 14.84 -4.54
CA GLY A 142 -29.10 14.19 -3.78
C GLY A 142 -28.91 12.75 -4.25
N ALA A 143 -27.88 12.53 -5.06
CA ALA A 143 -27.26 11.23 -5.20
C ALA A 143 -26.59 10.92 -3.86
N GLY A 144 -27.32 10.25 -2.96
CA GLY A 144 -26.73 9.57 -1.82
C GLY A 144 -25.71 8.59 -2.39
N GLY A 145 -24.43 8.89 -2.22
CA GLY A 145 -23.35 8.01 -2.63
C GLY A 145 -23.63 6.65 -2.03
N SER A 146 -23.99 5.68 -2.87
CA SER A 146 -24.18 4.30 -2.46
C SER A 146 -22.85 3.84 -1.88
N VAL A 147 -22.75 3.80 -0.55
CA VAL A 147 -21.54 3.38 0.16
C VAL A 147 -21.32 1.91 -0.17
N SER A 148 -20.52 1.59 -1.18
CA SER A 148 -20.17 0.21 -1.50
C SER A 148 -19.05 -0.28 -0.59
N TRP A 149 -18.96 -1.58 -0.35
CA TRP A 149 -17.84 -2.19 0.37
C TRP A 149 -17.24 -3.33 -0.43
N THR A 150 -15.91 -3.41 -0.45
CA THR A 150 -15.18 -4.47 -1.12
C THR A 150 -15.04 -5.67 -0.20
N CYS A 151 -15.49 -6.84 -0.66
CA CYS A 151 -15.43 -8.06 0.13
C CYS A 151 -14.00 -8.48 0.41
N ASP A 152 -13.69 -8.67 1.70
CA ASP A 152 -12.36 -9.07 2.14
C ASP A 152 -11.95 -10.47 1.68
N HIS A 153 -12.90 -11.32 1.29
CA HIS A 153 -12.65 -12.71 0.91
C HIS A 153 -12.54 -12.95 -0.60
N CYS A 154 -13.23 -12.17 -1.43
CA CYS A 154 -13.29 -12.42 -2.88
C CYS A 154 -13.21 -11.17 -3.76
N THR A 155 -12.90 -10.01 -3.17
CA THR A 155 -12.73 -8.70 -3.83
C THR A 155 -13.96 -8.18 -4.58
N PHE A 156 -15.12 -8.81 -4.44
CA PHE A 156 -16.35 -8.31 -5.05
C PHE A 156 -16.85 -7.04 -4.35
N ILE A 157 -17.28 -6.06 -5.13
CA ILE A 157 -17.82 -4.79 -4.63
C ILE A 157 -19.30 -4.98 -4.35
N ASN A 158 -19.67 -5.03 -3.07
CA ASN A 158 -21.05 -5.21 -2.62
C ASN A 158 -21.74 -3.86 -2.40
N GLY A 159 -23.07 -3.86 -2.53
CA GLY A 159 -23.90 -2.73 -2.12
C GLY A 159 -23.87 -2.50 -0.60
N SER A 160 -24.10 -1.25 -0.18
CA SER A 160 -24.07 -0.81 1.24
C SER A 160 -24.94 -1.62 2.18
N VAL A 161 -26.06 -2.09 1.64
CA VAL A 161 -27.15 -2.70 2.41
C VAL A 161 -26.88 -4.18 2.73
N LEU A 162 -25.84 -4.76 2.11
CA LEU A 162 -25.54 -6.17 2.25
C LEU A 162 -24.56 -6.40 3.41
N SER A 163 -24.93 -7.26 4.35
CA SER A 163 -24.07 -7.74 5.43
C SER A 163 -23.18 -8.92 5.04
N SER A 164 -23.40 -9.47 3.86
CA SER A 164 -22.69 -10.64 3.33
C SER A 164 -22.45 -10.45 1.83
N CYS A 165 -21.35 -11.00 1.34
CA CYS A 165 -20.93 -10.82 -0.04
C CYS A 165 -21.82 -11.59 -1.01
N GLU A 166 -22.28 -10.97 -2.10
CA GLU A 166 -23.13 -11.62 -3.11
C GLU A 166 -22.40 -12.75 -3.85
N MET A 167 -21.11 -12.58 -4.11
CA MET A 167 -20.31 -13.58 -4.84
C MET A 167 -19.89 -14.79 -4.01
N CYS A 168 -19.44 -14.60 -2.77
CA CYS A 168 -18.91 -15.69 -1.95
C CYS A 168 -19.76 -16.07 -0.73
N GLY A 169 -20.81 -15.31 -0.41
CA GLY A 169 -21.71 -15.56 0.72
C GLY A 169 -21.11 -15.29 2.11
N LEU A 170 -19.84 -14.90 2.20
CA LEU A 170 -19.18 -14.63 3.48
C LEU A 170 -19.56 -13.26 4.03
N PRO A 171 -19.62 -13.09 5.36
CA PRO A 171 -19.94 -11.81 5.99
C PRO A 171 -18.90 -10.74 5.64
N ARG A 172 -19.32 -9.47 5.77
CA ARG A 172 -18.40 -8.33 5.82
C ARG A 172 -17.39 -8.49 6.94
#